data_AF-A0A955R1B4-F1
#
_entry.id   AF-A0A955R1B4-F1
#
_cell.length_a   1.000
_cell.length_b   1.000
_cell.length_c   1.000
_cell.angle_alpha   90.00
_cell.angle_beta   90.00
_cell.angle_gamma   90.00
#
_symmetry.space_group_name_H-M   'P 1'
#
loop_
_entity.id
_entity.type
_entity.pdbx_description
1 polymer ?
#
loop_
_entity_poly.entity_id
_entity_poly.type
_entity_poly.pdbx_seq_one_letter_code
_entity_poly.pdbx_strand_id
1 'polypeptide(L)' 'MNTEAMEFSPVMITVIILAFFAISFFMGMMVHSSVMYEDKPNLDRNSKKAWALCMVAGVGITGWMFAYGYYVNFGR' A
#
# COMPACT_ATOMS: atom_id res chain seq x y z
N MET A 1 17.83 -24.12 -0.41
CA MET A 1 17.25 -22.84 0.02
C MET A 1 17.81 -22.55 1.40
N ASN A 2 18.86 -21.72 1.49
CA ASN A 2 19.35 -21.27 2.78
C ASN A 2 18.27 -20.34 3.33
N THR A 3 17.41 -20.84 4.21
CA THR A 3 16.56 -20.00 5.06
C THR A 3 17.47 -19.37 6.10
N GLU A 4 18.23 -18.35 5.68
CA GLU A 4 18.77 -17.39 6.63
C GLU A 4 17.54 -16.71 7.22
N ALA A 5 17.16 -17.12 8.42
CA ALA A 5 16.10 -16.45 9.16
C ALA A 5 16.56 -15.00 9.32
N MET A 6 15.95 -14.09 8.54
CA MET A 6 16.23 -12.67 8.67
C MET A 6 15.98 -12.30 10.14
N GLU A 7 17.05 -12.02 10.89
CA GLU A 7 16.98 -11.67 12.31
C GLU A 7 16.41 -10.25 12.43
N PHE A 8 15.10 -10.13 12.22
CA PHE A 8 14.41 -8.86 12.40
C PHE A 8 14.23 -8.59 13.89
N SER A 9 14.90 -7.57 14.40
CA SER A 9 14.59 -7.02 15.73
C SER A 9 13.11 -6.58 15.78
N PRO A 10 12.42 -6.73 16.93
CA PRO A 10 11.03 -6.29 17.09
C PRO A 10 10.79 -4.82 16.71
N VAL A 11 11.78 -3.96 16.92
CA VAL A 11 11.73 -2.55 16.53
C VAL A 11 11.69 -2.41 15.01
N MET A 12 12.49 -3.18 14.28
CA MET A 12 12.53 -3.16 12.82
C MET A 12 11.21 -3.63 12.22
N ILE A 13 10.60 -4.67 12.78
CA ILE A 13 9.25 -5.14 12.38
C ILE A 13 8.23 -4.01 12.57
N THR A 14 8.29 -3.32 13.70
CA THR A 14 7.38 -2.19 13.99
C THR A 14 7.55 -1.08 12.96
N VAL A 15 8.79 -0.70 12.63
CA VAL A 15 9.08 0.31 11.62
C VAL A 15 8.58 -0.11 10.23
N ILE A 16 8.76 -1.38 9.84
CA ILE A 16 8.27 -1.92 8.57
C ILE A 16 6.75 -1.83 8.49
N ILE A 17 6.05 -2.20 9.56
CA ILE A 17 4.58 -2.12 9.63
C ILE A 17 4.13 -0.66 9.51
N LEU A 18 4.76 0.26 10.25
CA LEU A 18 4.43 1.69 10.19
C LEU A 18 4.70 2.28 8.80
N ALA A 19 5.83 1.94 8.19
CA ALA A 19 6.18 2.36 6.84
C ALA A 19 5.17 1.83 5.82
N PHE A 20 4.75 0.56 5.94
CA PHE A 20 3.74 -0.02 5.08
C PHE A 20 2.41 0.76 5.13
N PHE A 21 1.93 1.08 6.33
CA PHE A 21 0.71 1.87 6.48
C PHE A 21 0.86 3.31 5.97
N ALA A 22 2.00 3.95 6.23
CA ALA A 22 2.28 5.29 5.74
C ALA A 22 2.27 5.34 4.20
N ILE A 23 3.00 4.44 3.54
CA ILE A 23 3.05 4.35 2.07
C ILE A 23 1.65 4.05 1.52
N SER A 24 0.93 3.10 2.12
CA SER A 24 -0.43 2.75 1.71
C SER A 24 -1.39 3.95 1.80
N PHE A 25 -1.27 4.76 2.85
CA PHE A 25 -2.08 5.97 3.01
C PHE A 25 -1.77 7.01 1.93
N PHE A 26 -0.49 7.32 1.70
CA PHE A 26 -0.11 8.26 0.64
C PHE A 26 -0.51 7.77 -0.75
N MET A 27 -0.36 6.47 -1.02
CA MET A 27 -0.80 5.86 -2.29
C MET A 27 -2.32 5.95 -2.43
N GLY A 28 -3.07 5.63 -1.38
CA GLY A 28 -4.53 5.75 -1.38
C GLY A 28 -5.00 7.19 -1.59
N MET A 29 -4.30 8.17 -1.02
CA MET A 29 -4.59 9.60 -1.23
C MET A 29 -4.31 10.03 -2.68
N MET A 30 -3.26 9.50 -3.30
CA MET A 30 -2.93 9.74 -4.71
C MET A 30 -3.99 9.14 -5.65
N VAL A 31 -4.45 7.92 -5.37
CA VAL A 31 -5.57 7.30 -6.11
C VAL A 31 -6.85 8.11 -5.89
N HIS A 32 -7.13 8.51 -4.66
CA HIS A 32 -8.31 9.35 -4.39
C HIS A 32 -8.26 10.69 -5.12
N SER A 33 -7.10 11.34 -5.18
CA SER A 33 -6.96 12.62 -5.89
C SER A 33 -7.09 12.48 -7.41
N SER A 34 -6.52 11.43 -8.01
CA SER A 34 -6.68 11.20 -9.45
C SER A 34 -8.14 10.89 -9.80
N VAL A 35 -8.76 9.95 -9.08
CA VAL A 35 -10.14 9.54 -9.32
C VAL A 35 -11.14 10.67 -9.10
N MET A 36 -10.97 11.49 -8.06
CA MET A 36 -11.97 12.53 -7.73
C MET A 36 -11.85 13.82 -8.52
N TYR A 37 -10.64 14.18 -8.98
CA TYR A 37 -10.41 15.47 -9.63
C TYR A 37 -10.13 15.37 -11.12
N GLU A 38 -9.45 14.31 -11.58
CA GLU A 38 -9.02 14.16 -12.97
C GLU A 38 -10.04 13.37 -13.78
N ASP A 39 -10.49 12.22 -13.26
CA ASP A 39 -11.36 11.30 -14.01
C ASP A 39 -12.82 11.77 -14.12
N LYS A 40 -13.22 12.79 -13.33
CA LYS A 40 -14.61 13.28 -13.19
C LYS A 40 -15.68 12.16 -13.29
N PRO A 41 -15.53 11.02 -12.59
CA PRO A 41 -16.66 10.12 -12.44
C PRO A 41 -17.77 10.91 -11.73
N ASN A 42 -19.04 10.67 -12.04
CA ASN A 42 -20.20 11.27 -11.35
C ASN A 42 -20.32 10.79 -9.88
N LEU A 43 -19.21 10.85 -9.15
CA LEU A 43 -18.98 10.31 -7.83
C LEU A 43 -18.81 11.52 -6.91
N ASP A 44 -19.60 11.54 -5.84
CA ASP A 44 -19.52 12.60 -4.86
C ASP A 44 -18.12 12.62 -4.21
N ARG A 45 -17.45 13.77 -4.29
CA ARG A 45 -16.11 14.00 -3.73
C ARG A 45 -16.06 13.78 -2.22
N ASN A 46 -17.19 13.93 -1.54
CA ASN A 46 -17.32 13.69 -0.10
C ASN A 46 -17.81 12.26 0.23
N SER A 47 -17.89 11.37 -0.77
CA SER A 47 -18.33 10.00 -0.58
C SER A 47 -17.33 9.22 0.27
N LYS A 48 -17.72 8.93 1.52
CA LYS A 48 -16.95 8.07 2.43
C LYS A 48 -16.65 6.70 1.84
N LYS A 49 -17.57 6.15 1.03
CA LYS A 49 -17.40 4.86 0.36
C LYS A 49 -16.30 4.92 -0.69
N ALA A 50 -16.25 6.00 -1.46
CA ALA A 50 -15.24 6.18 -2.49
C ALA A 50 -13.86 6.43 -1.89
N TRP A 51 -13.80 7.22 -0.81
CA TRP A 51 -12.57 7.39 -0.02
C TRP A 51 -12.05 6.06 0.51
N ALA A 52 -12.91 5.23 1.13
CA ALA A 52 -12.53 3.92 1.64
C ALA A 52 -12.01 2.99 0.53
N LEU A 53 -12.67 2.96 -0.63
CA LEU A 53 -12.21 2.18 -1.79
C LEU A 53 -10.82 2.63 -2.28
N CYS A 54 -10.55 3.94 -2.32
CA CYS A 54 -9.25 4.46 -2.70
C CYS A 54 -8.16 4.09 -1.68
N MET A 55 -8.47 4.12 -0.38
CA MET A 55 -7.55 3.65 0.66
C MET A 55 -7.25 2.16 0.51
N VAL A 56 -8.27 1.34 0.26
CA VAL A 56 -8.10 -0.11 0.00
C VAL A 56 -7.23 -0.34 -1.25
N ALA A 57 -7.42 0.46 -2.31
CA ALA A 57 -6.57 0.41 -3.49
C ALA A 57 -5.11 0.76 -3.15
N GLY A 58 -4.87 1.78 -2.33
CA GLY A 58 -3.53 2.15 -1.84
C GLY A 58 -2.82 1.02 -1.07
N VAL A 59 -3.55 0.34 -0.19
CA VAL A 59 -3.06 -0.85 0.54
C VAL A 59 -2.77 -1.99 -0.44
N GLY A 60 -3.65 -2.23 -1.41
CA GLY A 60 -3.47 -3.26 -2.44
C GLY A 60 -2.22 -3.03 -3.29
N ILE A 61 -1.99 -1.80 -3.76
CA ILE A 61 -0.81 -1.45 -4.56
C ILE A 61 0.47 -1.63 -3.72
N THR A 62 0.48 -1.11 -2.49
CA THR A 62 1.64 -1.22 -1.60
C THR A 62 1.94 -2.68 -1.24
N GLY A 63 0.89 -3.46 -0.96
CA GLY A 63 0.99 -4.91 -0.73
C GLY A 63 1.57 -5.65 -1.93
N TRP A 64 1.10 -5.32 -3.14
CA TRP A 64 1.64 -5.90 -4.37
C TRP A 64 3.11 -5.56 -4.58
N MET A 65 3.53 -4.31 -4.32
CA MET A 65 4.94 -3.91 -4.43
C MET A 65 5.84 -4.69 -3.47
N PHE A 66 5.41 -4.90 -2.23
CA PHE A 66 6.15 -5.70 -1.26
C PHE A 66 6.23 -7.17 -1.66
N ALA A 67 5.11 -7.76 -2.09
CA ALA A 67 5.05 -9.15 -2.54
C ALA A 67 5.92 -9.37 -3.79
N TYR A 68 5.84 -8.46 -4.76
CA TYR A 68 6.66 -8.49 -5.97
C TYR A 68 8.15 -8.33 -5.62
N GLY A 69 8.50 -7.38 -4.75
CA GLY A 69 9.86 -7.22 -4.26
C GLY A 69 10.40 -8.49 -3.60
N TYR A 70 9.59 -9.15 -2.77
CA TYR A 70 9.96 -10.43 -2.16
C TYR A 70 10.18 -11.52 -3.22
N TYR A 71 9.27 -11.67 -4.18
CA TYR A 71 9.39 -12.64 -5.26
C TYR A 71 10.66 -12.45 -6.10
N VAL A 72 10.97 -11.23 -6.50
CA VAL A 72 12.15 -10.92 -7.33
C VAL A 72 13.46 -11.17 -6.58
N ASN A 73 13.51 -10.87 -5.27
CA ASN A 73 14.75 -10.97 -4.49
C ASN A 73 14.97 -12.34 -3.84
N PHE A 74 13.91 -13.08 -3.51
CA PHE A 74 13.99 -14.32 -2.74
C PHE A 74 13.23 -15.50 -3.34
N GLY A 75 12.35 -15.27 -4.33
CA GLY A 75 11.50 -16.28 -4.96
C GLY A 75 11.93 -16.69 -6.38
N ARG A 76 13.04 -16.16 -6.88
CA ARG A 76 13.70 -16.53 -8.16
C ARG A 76 14.92 -17.39 -7.90
#